data_AF-A0A815V439-F1
#
_entry.id   AF-A0A815V439-F1
#
_cell.length_a   1.000
_cell.length_b   1.000
_cell.length_c   1.000
_cell.angle_alpha   90.00
_cell.angle_beta   90.00
_cell.angle_gamma   90.00
#
_symmetry.space_group_name_H-M   'P 1'
#
loop_
_entity.id
_entity.type
_entity.pdbx_description
1 polymer ?
#
loop_
_entity_poly.entity_id
_entity_poly.type
_entity_poly.pdbx_seq_one_letter_code
_entity_poly.pdbx_strand_id
1 'polypeptide(L)'
;MATYFKAPFTMIGDYYYVEAKVPKVDASSGNNIICCVDISGSMSGSPIRNVCEVLRDIYKRTQIEYPLFTYNTKADTTKTIKSVEKQDLTANGGTSFSSIFSAIQNHL
;
A
#
# COMPACT_ATOMS: atom_id res chain seq x y z
N MET A 1 22.73 -11.80 -2.28
CA MET A 1 22.97 -11.80 -3.75
C MET A 1 22.35 -10.52 -4.30
N ALA A 2 23.10 -9.65 -4.97
CA ALA A 2 22.57 -8.40 -5.52
C ALA A 2 21.81 -8.69 -6.82
N THR A 3 20.66 -8.05 -7.01
CA THR A 3 19.86 -8.18 -8.24
C THR A 3 20.23 -7.02 -9.16
N TYR A 4 20.56 -7.31 -10.42
CA TYR A 4 20.90 -6.27 -11.40
C TYR A 4 19.70 -6.05 -12.33
N PHE A 5 19.28 -4.79 -12.47
CA PHE A 5 18.25 -4.40 -13.43
C PHE A 5 18.93 -3.80 -14.66
N LYS A 6 18.60 -4.31 -15.86
CA LYS A 6 19.13 -3.83 -17.14
C LYS A 6 18.03 -3.12 -17.92
N ALA A 7 18.23 -1.84 -18.20
CA ALA A 7 17.37 -1.06 -19.10
C ALA A 7 18.12 -0.81 -20.42
N PRO A 8 17.78 -1.54 -21.51
CA PRO A 8 18.41 -1.33 -22.81
C PRO A 8 17.91 -0.04 -23.47
N PHE A 9 18.76 0.59 -24.26
CA PHE A 9 18.41 1.72 -25.12
C PHE A 9 19.32 1.75 -26.35
N THR A 10 18.88 2.39 -27.43
CA THR A 10 19.62 2.47 -28.69
C THR A 10 20.04 3.92 -28.95
N MET A 11 21.31 4.14 -29.28
CA MET A 11 21.80 5.44 -29.76
C MET A 11 22.56 5.23 -31.06
N ILE A 12 22.15 5.93 -32.13
CA ILE A 12 22.84 5.95 -33.43
C ILE A 12 23.15 4.53 -33.95
N GLY A 13 22.17 3.62 -33.89
CA GLY A 13 22.33 2.24 -34.39
C GLY A 13 23.07 1.29 -33.45
N ASP A 14 23.71 1.79 -32.39
CA ASP A 14 24.38 0.98 -31.38
C ASP A 14 23.48 0.70 -30.18
N TYR A 15 23.62 -0.51 -29.62
CA TYR A 15 22.82 -1.00 -28.50
C TYR A 15 23.56 -0.81 -27.18
N TYR A 16 22.95 -0.06 -26.27
CA TYR A 16 23.48 0.23 -24.94
C TYR A 16 22.53 -0.33 -23.86
N TYR A 17 23.02 -0.42 -22.63
CA TYR A 17 22.17 -0.65 -21.47
C TYR A 17 22.70 0.10 -20.25
N VAL A 18 21.78 0.55 -19.40
CA VAL A 18 22.10 0.96 -18.03
C VAL A 18 21.88 -0.26 -17.13
N GLU A 19 22.89 -0.62 -16.35
CA GLU A 19 22.78 -1.65 -15.31
C GLU A 19 22.79 -1.00 -13.93
N ALA A 20 21.71 -1.20 -13.19
CA ALA A 20 21.61 -0.76 -11.80
C ALA A 20 21.76 -1.97 -10.88
N LYS A 21 22.73 -1.90 -9.96
CA LYS A 21 22.86 -2.85 -8.86
C LYS A 21 21.85 -2.50 -7.78
N VAL A 22 20.82 -3.33 -7.65
CA VAL A 22 19.78 -3.14 -6.63
C VAL A 22 20.05 -4.13 -5.48
N PRO A 23 20.28 -3.64 -4.24
CA PRO A 23 20.34 -4.54 -3.09
C PRO A 23 19.00 -5.27 -2.98
N LYS A 24 19.04 -6.56 -2.66
CA LYS A 24 17.83 -7.31 -2.32
C LYS A 24 17.20 -6.58 -1.14
N VAL A 25 15.94 -6.16 -1.30
CA VAL A 25 15.18 -5.54 -0.20
C VAL A 25 15.13 -6.58 0.91
N ASP A 26 15.92 -6.37 1.97
CA ASP A 26 15.79 -7.18 3.17
C ASP A 26 14.44 -6.85 3.78
N ALA A 27 13.62 -7.87 4.03
CA ALA A 27 12.28 -7.72 4.61
C ALA A 27 12.30 -7.04 6.00
N SER A 28 13.49 -6.89 6.60
CA SER A 28 13.77 -6.20 7.86
C SER A 28 14.08 -4.71 7.71
N SER A 29 14.30 -4.20 6.49
CA SER A 29 14.39 -2.76 6.25
C SER A 29 12.98 -2.16 6.33
N GLY A 30 12.76 -1.31 7.33
CA GLY A 30 11.44 -0.78 7.71
C GLY A 30 10.60 -0.42 6.50
N ASN A 31 9.51 -1.15 6.30
CA ASN A 31 8.59 -0.86 5.22
C ASN A 31 7.88 0.46 5.53
N ASN A 32 8.30 1.53 4.85
CA ASN A 32 7.64 2.84 4.90
C ASN A 32 6.31 2.86 4.11
N ILE A 33 5.65 1.71 4.00
CA ILE A 33 4.40 1.56 3.25
C ILE A 33 3.26 1.63 4.25
N ILE A 34 2.40 2.64 4.07
CA ILE A 34 1.14 2.79 4.79
C ILE A 34 0.02 2.48 3.79
N CYS A 35 -0.84 1.53 4.14
CA CYS A 35 -2.04 1.27 3.36
C CYS A 35 -3.12 2.26 3.76
N CYS A 36 -3.57 3.12 2.85
CA CYS A 36 -4.65 4.07 3.10
C CYS A 36 -5.92 3.64 2.36
N VAL A 37 -7.04 3.47 3.08
CA VAL A 37 -8.31 3.01 2.51
C VAL A 37 -9.43 4.00 2.80
N ASP A 38 -10.10 4.46 1.75
CA ASP A 38 -11.37 5.19 1.87
C ASP A 38 -12.45 4.22 2.33
N ILE A 39 -13.11 4.56 3.43
CA ILE A 39 -14.28 3.86 3.97
C ILE A 39 -15.51 4.75 3.94
N SER A 40 -15.58 5.73 3.03
CA SER A 40 -16.77 6.55 2.79
C SER A 40 -17.97 5.74 2.33
N GLY A 41 -19.18 6.26 2.50
CA GLY A 41 -20.41 5.56 2.12
C GLY A 41 -20.45 5.12 0.64
N SER A 42 -19.76 5.85 -0.25
CA SER A 42 -19.65 5.50 -1.67
C SER A 42 -18.89 4.20 -1.93
N MET A 43 -18.10 3.74 -0.97
CA MET A 43 -17.34 2.48 -1.03
C MET A 43 -18.16 1.26 -0.59
N SER A 44 -19.38 1.46 -0.09
CA SER A 44 -20.22 0.38 0.43
C SER A 44 -20.59 -0.68 -0.63
N GLY A 45 -20.81 -1.92 -0.18
CA GLY A 45 -21.09 -3.04 -1.06
C GLY A 45 -19.84 -3.68 -1.65
N SER A 46 -19.82 -3.91 -2.96
CA SER A 46 -18.72 -4.57 -3.65
C SER A 46 -17.36 -3.85 -3.59
N PRO A 47 -17.27 -2.50 -3.68
CA PRO A 47 -15.98 -1.81 -3.70
C PRO A 47 -15.13 -2.10 -2.45
N ILE A 48 -15.68 -1.92 -1.24
CA ILE A 48 -14.92 -2.16 -0.01
C ILE A 48 -14.55 -3.64 0.18
N ARG A 49 -15.42 -4.56 -0.27
CA ARG A 49 -15.14 -6.01 -0.25
C ARG A 49 -13.92 -6.34 -1.13
N ASN A 50 -13.89 -5.82 -2.36
CA ASN A 50 -12.78 -6.03 -3.29
C ASN A 50 -11.47 -5.47 -2.74
N VAL A 51 -11.51 -4.29 -2.10
CA VAL A 51 -10.34 -3.72 -1.41
C VAL A 51 -9.86 -4.65 -0.30
N CYS A 52 -10.76 -5.18 0.53
CA CYS A 52 -10.40 -6.12 1.60
C CYS A 52 -9.81 -7.42 1.05
N GLU A 53 -10.31 -7.94 -0.07
CA GLU A 53 -9.75 -9.12 -0.74
C GLU A 53 -8.31 -8.88 -1.22
N VAL A 54 -8.04 -7.73 -1.86
CA VAL A 54 -6.68 -7.36 -2.29
C VAL A 54 -5.74 -7.24 -1.08
N LEU A 55 -6.17 -6.56 -0.01
CA LEU A 55 -5.38 -6.42 1.21
C LEU A 55 -5.07 -7.76 1.87
N ARG A 56 -6.05 -8.68 1.91
CA ARG A 56 -5.83 -10.06 2.38
C ARG A 56 -4.81 -10.79 1.52
N ASP A 57 -4.90 -10.67 0.20
CA ASP A 57 -3.98 -11.36 -0.71
C ASP A 57 -2.54 -10.81 -0.57
N ILE A 58 -2.39 -9.50 -0.40
CA ILE A 58 -1.11 -8.86 -0.07
C ILE A 58 -0.56 -9.45 1.23
N TYR A 59 -1.33 -9.43 2.33
CA TYR A 59 -0.87 -9.95 3.62
C TYR A 59 -0.51 -11.44 3.55
N LYS A 60 -1.32 -12.26 2.87
CA LYS A 60 -1.05 -13.68 2.69
C LYS A 60 0.28 -13.94 1.98
N ARG A 61 0.60 -13.15 0.94
CA ARG A 61 1.83 -13.31 0.13
C ARG A 61 3.07 -12.76 0.83
N THR A 62 2.95 -11.62 1.48
CA THR A 62 4.11 -10.93 2.07
C THR A 62 4.38 -11.35 3.50
N GLN A 63 3.33 -11.69 4.28
CA GLN A 63 3.37 -11.85 5.73
C GLN A 63 3.89 -10.59 6.46
N ILE A 64 3.82 -9.42 5.82
CA ILE A 64 4.29 -8.14 6.36
C ILE A 64 3.10 -7.38 6.96
N GLU A 65 3.25 -6.92 8.19
CA GLU A 65 2.21 -6.17 8.90
C GLU A 65 2.30 -4.66 8.62
N TYR A 66 1.76 -4.24 7.47
CA TYR A 66 1.67 -2.82 7.12
C TYR A 66 0.65 -2.07 8.00
N PRO A 67 0.95 -0.83 8.44
CA PRO A 67 -0.06 0.06 8.99
C PRO A 67 -1.21 0.26 8.00
N LEU A 68 -2.45 0.20 8.49
CA LEU A 68 -3.66 0.39 7.70
C LEU A 68 -4.43 1.59 8.24
N PHE A 69 -4.41 2.69 7.50
CA PHE A 69 -5.16 3.88 7.84
C PHE A 69 -6.48 3.86 7.08
N THR A 70 -7.57 3.86 7.81
CA THR A 70 -8.92 3.95 7.22
C THR A 70 -9.44 5.37 7.41
N TYR A 71 -10.10 5.94 6.40
CA TYR A 71 -10.65 7.28 6.52
C TYR A 71 -12.05 7.41 5.92
N ASN A 72 -12.88 8.21 6.57
CA ASN A 72 -14.11 8.78 6.01
C ASN A 72 -14.10 10.29 6.32
N THR A 73 -14.95 10.79 7.22
CA THR A 73 -14.85 12.14 7.80
C THR A 73 -13.72 12.26 8.82
N LYS A 74 -13.26 11.14 9.39
CA LYS A 74 -12.11 11.04 10.30
C LYS A 74 -11.19 9.92 9.85
N ALA A 75 -9.91 10.01 10.21
CA ALA A 75 -8.95 8.94 10.02
C ALA A 75 -8.85 8.07 11.29
N ASP A 76 -8.68 6.76 11.10
CA ASP A 76 -8.33 5.77 12.12
C ASP A 76 -7.02 5.11 11.71
N THR A 77 -6.00 5.24 12.56
CA THR A 77 -4.63 4.76 12.36
C THR A 77 -4.28 3.56 13.24
N THR A 78 -5.26 2.98 13.94
CA THR A 78 -5.04 1.91 14.93
C THR A 78 -4.98 0.51 14.31
N LYS A 79 -5.31 0.39 13.02
CA LYS A 79 -5.42 -0.87 12.30
C LYS A 79 -4.13 -1.22 11.57
N THR A 80 -3.93 -2.50 11.32
CA THR A 80 -2.90 -3.04 10.44
C THR A 80 -3.57 -3.84 9.32
N ILE A 81 -2.85 -4.16 8.26
CA ILE A 81 -3.38 -4.98 7.15
C ILE A 81 -3.87 -6.36 7.64
N LYS A 82 -3.33 -6.87 8.75
CA LYS A 82 -3.80 -8.10 9.40
C LYS A 82 -5.23 -7.98 9.92
N SER A 83 -5.69 -6.79 10.30
CA SER A 83 -7.04 -6.59 10.84
C SER A 83 -8.15 -6.96 9.86
N VAL A 84 -7.89 -6.91 8.55
CA VAL A 84 -8.88 -7.29 7.52
C VAL A 84 -8.86 -8.79 7.19
N GLU A 85 -7.98 -9.59 7.81
CA GLU A 85 -7.87 -11.02 7.53
C GLU A 85 -9.19 -11.76 7.76
N LYS A 86 -9.92 -11.39 8.83
CA LYS A 86 -11.13 -12.10 9.29
C LYS A 86 -12.42 -11.29 9.15
N GLN A 87 -12.32 -10.01 8.84
CA GLN A 87 -13.46 -9.11 8.76
C GLN A 87 -13.24 -8.06 7.67
N ASP A 88 -14.28 -7.75 6.89
CA ASP A 88 -14.25 -6.63 5.95
C ASP A 88 -14.32 -5.29 6.71
N LEU A 89 -13.72 -4.26 6.13
CA LEU A 89 -13.92 -2.89 6.59
C LEU A 89 -15.36 -2.44 6.36
N THR A 90 -15.90 -1.66 7.29
CA THR A 90 -17.23 -1.10 7.17
C THR A 90 -17.16 0.29 6.54
N ALA A 91 -17.75 0.43 5.35
CA ALA A 91 -17.87 1.71 4.66
C ALA A 91 -19.10 2.50 5.15
N ASN A 92 -18.91 3.74 5.59
CA ASN A 92 -19.98 4.65 6.01
C ASN A 92 -19.56 6.13 5.99
N GLY A 93 -20.53 7.04 6.08
CA GLY A 93 -20.31 8.47 6.24
C GLY A 93 -19.82 9.19 4.98
N GLY A 94 -19.41 10.45 5.14
CA GLY A 94 -18.83 11.27 4.06
C GLY A 94 -17.32 11.08 3.90
N THR A 95 -16.73 11.75 2.92
CA THR A 95 -15.29 11.66 2.63
C THR A 95 -14.58 12.96 3.00
N SER A 96 -13.51 12.86 3.78
CA SER A 96 -12.59 13.95 4.09
C SER A 96 -11.17 13.51 3.75
N PHE A 97 -10.75 13.82 2.52
CA PHE A 97 -9.42 13.45 2.04
C PHE A 97 -8.32 14.15 2.85
N SER A 98 -8.56 15.35 3.38
CA SER A 98 -7.58 16.03 4.25
C SER A 98 -7.29 15.26 5.54
N SER A 99 -8.27 14.55 6.10
CA SER A 99 -8.10 13.79 7.34
C SER A 99 -7.01 12.72 7.24
N ILE A 100 -6.87 12.08 6.08
CA ILE A 100 -5.85 11.05 5.88
C ILE A 100 -4.44 11.65 5.74
N PHE A 101 -4.28 12.83 5.11
CA PHE A 101 -2.97 13.49 5.04
C PHE A 101 -2.48 13.93 6.42
N SER A 102 -3.35 14.48 7.26
CA SER A 102 -2.99 14.83 8.64
C SER A 102 -2.57 13.60 9.44
N ALA A 103 -3.24 12.46 9.25
CA ALA A 103 -2.88 11.21 9.88
C ALA A 103 -1.51 10.69 9.40
N ILE A 104 -1.25 10.74 8.10
CA ILE A 104 0.06 10.37 7.52
C ILE A 104 1.17 11.28 8.07
N GLN A 105 0.94 12.60 8.09
CA GLN A 105 1.92 13.57 8.59
C GLN A 105 2.27 13.34 10.06
N ASN A 106 1.34 12.91 10.89
CA ASN A 106 1.59 12.62 12.31
C ASN A 106 2.26 11.25 12.55
N HIS A 107 2.31 10.38 11.53
CA HIS A 107 2.94 9.06 11.62
C HIS A 107 4.42 9.07 11.20
N LEU A 108 4.82 10.07 10.40
CA LEU A 108 6.19 10.29 9.93
C LEU A 108 6.97 11.17 10.92
#